data_AF-A0A1S0UEM2-F1
#
_entry.id   AF-A0A1S0UEM2-F1
#
_cell.length_a   1.000
_cell.length_b   1.000
_cell.length_c   1.000
_cell.angle_alpha   90.00
_cell.angle_beta   90.00
_cell.angle_gamma   90.00
#
_symmetry.space_group_name_H-M   'P 1'
#
loop_
_entity.id
_entity.type
_entity.pdbx_description
1 polymer ?
#
loop_
_entity_poly.entity_id
_entity_poly.type
_entity_poly.pdbx_seq_one_letter_code
_entity_poly.pdbx_strand_id
1 'polypeptide(L)' 'VNEKGTESAAATVIDIVPRMLMESKPFIADQPFLFAIVRNSDTVLFAGQFAK' A
#
# COMPACT_ATOMS: atom_id res chain seq x y z
N VAL A 1 -12.49 0.23 -2.22
CA VAL A 1 -11.14 0.77 -1.92
C VAL A 1 -10.82 1.76 -3.02
N ASN A 2 -10.55 3.01 -2.69
CA ASN A 2 -10.26 4.08 -3.64
C ASN A 2 -9.13 4.96 -3.10
N GLU A 3 -8.71 5.93 -3.88
CA GLU A 3 -7.55 6.78 -3.63
C GLU A 3 -7.80 7.88 -2.59
N LYS A 4 -9.01 7.95 -2.01
CA LYS A 4 -9.38 9.00 -1.07
C LYS A 4 -8.82 8.70 0.32
N GLY A 5 -7.75 9.40 0.71
CA GLY A 5 -7.16 9.40 2.05
C GLY A 5 -6.75 10.80 2.50
N THR A 6 -6.48 10.97 3.80
CA THR A 6 -6.05 12.25 4.40
C THR A 6 -4.65 12.67 3.94
N GLU A 7 -3.83 11.70 3.58
CA GLU A 7 -2.53 11.89 2.97
C GLU A 7 -2.46 10.98 1.75
N SER A 8 -2.93 11.47 0.61
CA SER A 8 -2.46 10.95 -0.66
C SER A 8 -1.02 11.44 -0.79
N ALA A 9 -0.07 10.72 -0.20
CA ALA A 9 1.34 11.08 -0.14
C ALA A 9 1.86 11.41 -1.53
N ALA A 10 1.91 12.71 -1.83
CA ALA A 10 2.48 13.36 -3.00
C ALA A 10 2.35 12.60 -4.33
N ALA A 11 1.27 12.83 -5.06
CA ALA A 11 1.34 12.76 -6.52
C ALA A 11 2.51 13.66 -6.95
N THR A 12 3.56 13.05 -7.51
CA THR A 12 4.80 13.68 -7.99
C THR A 12 5.68 14.37 -6.94
N VAL A 13 6.55 13.60 -6.26
CA VAL A 13 7.89 14.09 -5.95
C VAL A 13 8.81 13.51 -7.03
N ILE A 14 9.36 14.36 -7.90
CA ILE A 14 10.59 14.00 -8.62
C ILE A 14 11.67 13.99 -7.55
N ASP A 15 11.88 12.84 -6.95
CA ASP A 15 12.87 12.69 -5.90
C ASP A 15 14.23 12.69 -6.60
N ILE A 16 14.93 13.83 -6.59
CA ILE A 16 16.34 13.88 -6.99
C ILE A 16 17.11 13.23 -5.84
N VAL A 17 17.00 11.91 -5.76
CA VAL A 17 17.73 11.09 -4.79
C VAL A 17 19.17 10.95 -5.30
N PRO A 18 20.20 11.17 -4.47
CA PRO A 18 21.55 10.74 -4.82
C PRO A 18 21.52 9.26 -5.21
N ARG A 19 22.25 8.87 -6.27
CA ARG A 19 22.29 7.54 -6.90
C ARG A 19 22.80 6.40 -5.99
N MET A 20 22.63 6.47 -4.68
CA MET A 20 22.66 5.29 -3.83
C MET A 20 21.37 4.52 -4.13
N LEU A 21 21.50 3.47 -4.93
CA LEU A 21 20.42 2.61 -5.36
C LEU A 21 19.77 1.93 -4.13
N MET A 22 18.86 2.62 -3.45
CA MET A 22 17.88 1.98 -2.59
C MET A 22 16.89 1.29 -3.52
N GLU A 23 17.13 0.02 -3.82
CA GLU A 23 16.18 -0.80 -4.58
C GLU A 23 14.89 -0.95 -3.75
N SER A 24 13.93 -0.06 -3.98
CA SER A 24 12.56 -0.27 -3.54
C SER A 24 11.98 -1.41 -4.37
N LYS A 25 11.62 -2.51 -3.71
CA LYS A 25 10.95 -3.62 -4.38
C LYS A 25 9.47 -3.25 -4.56
N PRO A 26 8.95 -3.19 -5.79
CA PRO A 26 7.55 -2.85 -6.01
C PRO A 26 6.64 -3.96 -5.46
N PHE A 27 5.55 -3.55 -4.80
CA PHE A 27 4.45 -4.43 -4.46
C PHE A 27 3.34 -4.24 -5.48
N ILE A 28 3.08 -5.26 -6.30
CA ILE A 28 2.05 -5.27 -7.34
C ILE A 28 1.01 -6.30 -6.92
N ALA A 29 -0.20 -5.87 -6.59
CA ALA A 29 -1.32 -6.74 -6.20
C ALA A 29 -2.16 -7.15 -7.42
N ASP A 30 -1.53 -7.80 -8.41
CA ASP A 30 -2.14 -8.20 -9.68
C ASP A 30 -2.66 -9.66 -9.70
N GLN A 31 -2.59 -10.36 -8.57
CA GLN A 31 -3.06 -11.72 -8.37
C GLN A 31 -3.88 -11.82 -7.07
N PRO A 32 -4.61 -12.92 -6.81
CA PRO A 32 -5.43 -13.04 -5.61
C PRO A 32 -4.65 -12.78 -4.32
N PHE A 33 -5.23 -12.00 -3.40
CA PHE A 33 -4.58 -11.61 -2.15
C PHE A 33 -5.54 -11.64 -0.96
N LEU A 34 -4.98 -11.80 0.23
CA LEU A 34 -5.69 -11.66 1.50
C LEU A 34 -5.58 -10.23 2.01
N PHE A 35 -6.63 -9.74 2.64
CA PHE A 35 -6.63 -8.42 3.29
C PHE A 35 -7.31 -8.47 4.66
N ALA A 36 -6.89 -7.57 5.54
CA ALA A 36 -7.54 -7.32 6.81
C ALA A 36 -7.58 -5.82 7.11
N ILE A 37 -8.67 -5.36 7.71
CA ILE A 37 -8.81 -4.02 8.26
C ILE A 37 -8.65 -4.15 9.77
N VAL A 38 -7.58 -3.57 10.31
CA VAL A 38 -7.23 -3.67 11.73
C VAL A 38 -7.35 -2.32 12.43
N ARG A 39 -7.81 -2.33 13.69
CA ARG A 39 -7.75 -1.17 14.58
C ARG A 39 -6.51 -1.30 15.47
N ASN A 40 -5.62 -0.31 15.39
CA ASN A 40 -4.38 -0.23 16.16
C ASN A 40 -3.56 -1.52 16.11
N SER A 41 -3.57 -2.23 14.98
CA SER A 41 -2.88 -3.52 14.77
C SER A 41 -3.33 -4.70 15.66
N ASP A 42 -4.17 -4.47 16.67
CA ASP A 42 -4.51 -5.47 17.69
C ASP A 42 -5.89 -6.10 17.49
N THR A 43 -6.77 -5.43 16.74
CA THR A 43 -8.14 -5.92 16.53
C THR A 43 -8.48 -5.99 15.05
N VAL A 44 -8.78 -7.19 14.56
CA VAL A 44 -9.31 -7.39 13.20
C VAL A 44 -10.78 -6.97 13.18
N LEU A 45 -11.10 -5.95 12.39
CA LEU A 45 -12.47 -5.49 12.16
C LEU A 45 -13.11 -6.24 10.99
N PHE A 46 -12.34 -6.47 9.93
CA PHE A 46 -12.76 -7.20 8.73
C PHE A 46 -11.58 -7.97 8.16
N ALA A 47 -11.85 -9.13 7.57
CA ALA A 47 -10.87 -9.93 6.84
C ALA A 47 -11.52 -10.57 5.62
N GLY A 48 -10.74 -10.78 4.56
CA GLY A 48 -11.26 -11.40 3.35
C GLY A 48 -10.17 -11.74 2.34
N GLN A 49 -10.61 -12.37 1.26
CA GLN A 49 -9.81 -12.64 0.08
C GLN A 49 -10.37 -11.84 -1.09
N PHE A 50 -9.47 -11.19 -1.83
CA PHE A 50 -9.80 -10.69 -3.16
C PHE A 50 -9.26 -11.69 -4.17
N ALA A 51 -10.16 -12.44 -4.79
CA ALA A 51 -9.91 -13.27 -5.95
C ALA A 51 -10.87 -12.79 -7.04
N LYS A 52 -10.33 -12.45 -8.20
CA LYS A 52 -11.11 -11.98 -9.35
C LYS A 52 -11.62 -13.16 -10.16
#